data_AF-A0A967Q6Y0-F1
#
_entry.id   AF-A0A967Q6Y0-F1
#
_cell.length_a   1.000
_cell.length_b   1.000
_cell.length_c   1.000
_cell.angle_alpha   90.00
_cell.angle_beta   90.00
_cell.angle_gamma   90.00
#
_symmetry.space_group_name_H-M   'P 1'
#
loop_
_entity.id
_entity.type
_entity.pdbx_description
1 polymer ?
#
loop_
_entity_poly.entity_id
_entity_poly.type
_entity_poly.pdbx_seq_one_letter_code
_entity_poly.pdbx_strand_id
1 'polypeptide(L)' 'FHEEPQVPHFGRAGHGPPLLPGMVFTIEPMINAGDWKVRVLADNWTAVTLDG' A
#
# COMPACT_ATOMS: atom_id res chain seq x y z
N PHE A 1 2.42 2.11 13.68
CA PHE A 1 3.41 3.20 13.72
C PHE A 1 4.00 3.28 12.33
N HIS A 2 4.08 4.47 11.73
CA HIS A 2 4.59 4.65 10.36
C HIS A 2 5.31 5.99 10.26
N GLU A 3 6.40 6.02 9.49
CA GLU A 3 7.17 7.22 9.15
C GLU A 3 7.48 7.21 7.64
N GLU A 4 8.00 8.32 7.12
CA GLU A 4 8.40 8.40 5.71
C GLU A 4 9.56 7.44 5.38
N PRO A 5 9.66 6.94 4.13
CA PRO A 5 8.83 7.27 2.98
C PRO A 5 7.54 6.46 2.87
N GLN A 6 6.48 7.08 2.33
CA GLN A 6 5.34 6.34 1.77
C GLN A 6 5.73 5.61 0.47
N VAL A 7 5.48 4.29 0.40
CA VAL A 7 5.80 3.44 -0.76
C VAL A 7 4.52 2.84 -1.35
N PRO A 8 3.77 3.56 -2.20
CA PRO A 8 2.58 3.03 -2.84
C PRO A 8 2.92 1.94 -3.87
N HIS A 9 2.17 0.85 -3.86
CA HIS A 9 2.35 -0.30 -4.78
C HIS A 9 1.61 -0.15 -6.11
N PHE A 10 1.28 1.09 -6.49
CA PHE A 10 0.64 1.45 -7.75
C PHE A 10 1.33 2.68 -8.35
N GLY A 11 1.14 2.90 -9.65
CA GLY A 11 1.70 4.03 -10.36
C GLY A 11 2.61 3.62 -11.50
N ARG A 12 3.51 4.52 -11.90
CA ARG A 12 4.42 4.33 -13.03
C ARG A 12 5.79 3.88 -12.56
N ALA A 13 6.35 2.86 -13.20
CA ALA A 13 7.71 2.39 -12.92
C ALA A 13 8.74 3.54 -13.03
N GLY A 14 9.77 3.50 -12.18
CA GLY A 14 10.82 4.51 -12.13
C GLY A 14 10.43 5.84 -11.46
N HIS A 15 9.25 5.93 -10.84
CA HIS A 15 8.82 7.08 -10.04
C HIS A 15 8.86 6.75 -8.55
N GLY A 16 9.10 7.75 -7.71
CA GLY A 16 9.21 7.59 -6.26
C GLY A 16 10.41 8.34 -5.68
N PRO A 17 10.58 8.35 -4.35
CA PRO A 17 11.73 8.97 -3.72
C PRO A 17 13.03 8.22 -4.06
N PRO A 18 14.18 8.92 -4.18
CA PRO A 18 15.47 8.27 -4.37
C PRO A 18 15.84 7.46 -3.12
N LEU A 19 16.34 6.24 -3.31
CA LEU A 19 16.81 5.40 -2.22
C LEU A 19 18.24 5.80 -1.84
N LEU A 20 18.46 6.04 -0.54
CA LEU A 20 19.74 6.45 0.01
C LEU A 20 20.25 5.42 1.03
N PRO A 21 21.58 5.29 1.21
CA PRO A 21 22.14 4.40 2.22
C PRO A 21 21.60 4.71 3.63
N GLY A 22 21.25 3.66 4.38
CA GLY A 22 20.74 3.76 5.75
C GLY A 22 19.21 3.88 5.86
N MET A 23 18.49 4.01 4.74
CA MET A 23 17.03 3.95 4.75
C MET A 23 16.56 2.53 5.10
N VAL A 24 15.51 2.44 5.93
CA VAL A 24 14.81 1.21 6.27
C VAL A 24 13.32 1.48 6.07
N PHE A 25 12.66 0.65 5.26
CA PHE A 25 11.24 0.78 4.95
C PHE A 25 10.68 -0.59 4.55
N THR A 26 9.35 -0.70 4.48
CA THR A 26 8.67 -1.94 4.07
C THR A 26 8.22 -1.87 2.61
N ILE A 27 8.15 -3.04 1.98
CA ILE A 27 7.47 -3.24 0.71
C ILE A 27 6.42 -4.33 0.99
N GLU A 28 5.15 -3.96 0.87
CA GLU A 28 4.01 -4.76 1.34
C GLU A 28 2.81 -4.69 0.38
N PRO A 29 2.93 -5.22 -0.85
CA PRO A 29 1.85 -5.13 -1.83
C PRO A 29 0.67 -6.02 -1.45
N MET A 30 -0.55 -5.46 -1.52
CA MET A 30 -1.80 -6.21 -1.52
C MET A 30 -2.33 -6.26 -2.95
N ILE A 31 -2.59 -7.47 -3.47
CA ILE A 31 -3.07 -7.70 -4.84
C ILE A 31 -4.44 -8.39 -4.76
N ASN A 32 -5.41 -7.83 -5.49
CA ASN A 32 -6.77 -8.37 -5.57
C ASN A 32 -6.95 -9.17 -6.86
N ALA A 33 -7.81 -10.19 -6.83
CA ALA A 33 -8.18 -10.95 -8.03
C ALA A 33 -9.10 -10.13 -8.97
N GLY A 34 -9.90 -9.22 -8.41
CA GLY A 34 -10.82 -8.34 -9.13
C GLY A 34 -10.36 -6.87 -9.14
N ASP A 35 -11.22 -5.96 -8.72
CA ASP A 35 -10.95 -4.52 -8.66
C ASP A 35 -10.10 -4.14 -7.43
N TRP A 36 -9.43 -2.99 -7.48
CA TRP A 36 -8.55 -2.52 -6.41
C TRP A 36 -9.29 -1.81 -5.27
N LYS A 37 -10.57 -1.50 -5.47
CA LYS A 37 -11.37 -0.73 -4.51
C LYS A 37 -11.64 -1.53 -3.24
N VAL A 38 -11.51 -0.88 -2.08
CA VAL A 38 -11.70 -1.49 -0.75
C VAL A 38 -12.66 -0.66 0.12
N ARG A 39 -13.20 -1.29 1.17
CA ARG A 39 -13.88 -0.62 2.29
C ARG A 39 -13.34 -1.14 3.62
N VAL A 40 -13.40 -0.28 4.65
CA VAL A 40 -13.14 -0.66 6.04
C VAL A 40 -14.46 -1.09 6.68
N LEU A 41 -14.45 -2.20 7.41
CA LEU A 41 -15.62 -2.72 8.12
C LEU A 41 -15.94 -1.91 9.38
N ALA A 42 -17.07 -2.22 10.02
CA ALA A 42 -17.54 -1.52 11.21
C ALA A 42 -16.61 -1.67 12.44
N ASP A 43 -15.67 -2.62 12.41
CA ASP A 43 -14.62 -2.77 13.42
C ASP A 43 -13.52 -1.70 13.31
N ASN A 44 -13.52 -0.89 12.25
CA ASN A 44 -12.51 0.13 11.93
C ASN A 44 -11.09 -0.40 11.69
N TRP A 45 -10.95 -1.70 11.40
CA TRP A 45 -9.65 -2.34 11.18
C TRP A 45 -9.64 -3.21 9.93
N THR A 46 -10.65 -4.04 9.75
CA THR A 46 -10.66 -5.02 8.66
C THR A 46 -10.95 -4.30 7.35
N ALA A 47 -9.99 -4.31 6.44
CA ALA A 47 -10.16 -3.87 5.06
C ALA A 47 -10.53 -5.07 4.17
N VAL A 48 -11.61 -4.93 3.40
CA VAL A 48 -12.08 -5.93 2.43
C VAL A 48 -12.25 -5.29 1.05
N THR A 49 -12.17 -6.08 -0.01
CA THR A 49 -12.49 -5.61 -1.36
C THR A 49 -13.97 -5.25 -1.48
N LEU A 50 -14.31 -4.36 -2.41
CA LEU A 50 -15.71 -4.03 -2.68
C LEU A 50 -16.45 -5.13 -3.46
N ASP A 51 -15.71 -6.02 -4.14
CA ASP A 51 -16.25 -7.02 -5.06
C ASP A 51 -16.29 -8.46 -4.49
N GLY A 52 -15.77 -8.70 -3.28
CA GLY A 52 -15.98 -9.97 -2.58
C GLY A 52 -14.87 -10.38 -1.63
#